data_AF-A0A7V9S023-F1
#
_entry.id   AF-A0A7V9S023-F1
#
_cell.length_a   1.000
_cell.length_b   1.000
_cell.length_c   1.000
_cell.angle_alpha   90.00
_cell.angle_beta   90.00
_cell.angle_gamma   90.00
#
_symmetry.space_group_name_H-M   'P 1'
#
loop_
_entity.id
_entity.type
_entity.pdbx_description
1 polymer ?
#
loop_
_entity_poly.entity_id
_entity_poly.type
_entity_poly.pdbx_seq_one_letter_code
_entity_poly.pdbx_strand_id
1 'polypeptide(L)'
;MLVSAETSIAQVTVPVDADNDGFSPPADCNDTDRRIRPDATDVPGNGIDEDCSGADAPLDADRDGFSPPADCNDGEPAIKPSASEVPGNGVDEDCDGADGPVDKDADGYAPPADCNDGNAAIKPGAADAPGNGVDEDCSLGDAALPAPPQAAAAGPPPLEVLSPFPVVRLRGTVGRAGAVIQLLAIRAPQGARVQVRCKGRDCWRRTQSLRARSSRSLRFTRYHRYLRAGTVLEVFVSKPGTIGKYVRFTIRKGKPPARRDSCVVATSRTPSRCPTG
;
A
#
# COMPACT_ATOMS: atom_id res chain seq x y z
N MET A 1 26.24 -10.70 102.70
CA MET A 1 25.16 -11.38 101.97
C MET A 1 24.40 -10.31 101.21
N LEU A 2 24.37 -10.48 99.89
CA LEU A 2 23.63 -9.80 98.83
C LEU A 2 22.60 -8.72 99.24
N VAL A 3 22.79 -7.50 98.73
CA VAL A 3 21.68 -6.58 98.45
C VAL A 3 21.59 -6.50 96.93
N SER A 4 20.61 -7.20 96.35
CA SER A 4 20.31 -7.19 94.93
C SER A 4 19.08 -6.33 94.66
N ALA A 5 19.25 -5.47 93.66
CA ALA A 5 18.26 -4.99 92.70
C ALA A 5 17.04 -4.20 93.22
N GLU A 6 17.00 -2.91 92.90
CA GLU A 6 15.75 -2.25 92.54
C GLU A 6 15.72 -2.04 91.03
N THR A 7 14.87 -2.83 90.39
CA THR A 7 14.49 -2.76 88.98
C THR A 7 13.72 -1.46 88.74
N SER A 8 14.19 -0.63 87.81
CA SER A 8 13.44 0.54 87.33
C SER A 8 12.25 0.07 86.51
N ILE A 9 11.04 0.27 87.04
CA ILE A 9 9.79 0.04 86.32
C ILE A 9 9.46 1.34 85.59
N ALA A 10 9.61 1.36 84.27
CA ALA A 10 9.06 2.42 83.44
C ALA A 10 7.55 2.48 83.67
N GLN A 11 7.05 3.63 84.13
CA GLN A 11 5.62 3.85 84.28
C GLN A 11 4.95 3.78 82.90
N VAL A 12 4.16 2.74 82.69
CA VAL A 12 3.21 2.67 81.58
C VAL A 12 2.10 3.66 81.92
N THR A 13 2.14 4.86 81.34
CA THR A 13 1.00 5.77 81.36
C THR A 13 -0.06 5.17 80.45
N VAL A 14 -1.05 4.50 81.05
CA VAL A 14 -2.27 4.14 80.33
C VAL A 14 -2.91 5.46 79.91
N PRO A 15 -3.17 5.71 78.61
CA PRO A 15 -3.89 6.90 78.20
C PRO A 15 -5.25 6.89 78.91
N VAL A 16 -5.56 8.00 79.58
CA VAL A 16 -6.82 8.18 80.29
C VAL A 16 -7.83 8.65 79.26
N ASP A 17 -9.01 8.06 79.26
CA ASP A 17 -10.20 8.57 78.55
C ASP A 17 -10.82 9.65 79.45
N ALA A 18 -10.56 10.93 79.17
CA ALA A 18 -10.89 12.02 80.09
C ALA A 18 -12.34 12.53 79.95
N ASP A 19 -13.01 12.29 78.84
CA ASP A 19 -14.43 12.65 78.64
C ASP A 19 -15.41 11.47 78.65
N ASN A 20 -14.89 10.24 78.73
CA ASN A 20 -15.59 8.95 78.84
C ASN A 20 -16.43 8.60 77.60
N ASP A 21 -15.91 8.85 76.41
CA ASP A 21 -16.54 8.46 75.15
C ASP A 21 -16.06 7.11 74.59
N GLY A 22 -15.06 6.50 75.24
CA GLY A 22 -14.48 5.22 74.88
C GLY A 22 -13.22 5.31 74.00
N PHE A 23 -12.79 6.50 73.62
CA PHE A 23 -11.54 6.76 72.92
C PHE A 23 -10.53 7.45 73.85
N SER A 24 -9.26 7.43 73.47
CA SER A 24 -8.20 8.09 74.24
C SER A 24 -7.06 8.50 73.31
N PRO A 25 -6.22 9.47 73.68
CA PRO A 25 -5.05 9.84 72.90
C PRO A 25 -4.12 8.63 72.67
N PRO A 26 -3.55 8.46 71.47
CA PRO A 26 -3.53 9.42 70.36
C PRO A 26 -4.68 9.28 69.36
N ALA A 27 -5.63 8.36 69.57
CA ALA A 27 -6.76 8.18 68.64
C ALA A 27 -7.77 9.31 68.78
N ASP A 28 -7.95 9.81 70.01
CA ASP A 28 -8.76 10.98 70.29
C ASP A 28 -7.93 12.28 70.21
N CYS A 29 -8.35 13.17 69.32
CA CYS A 29 -7.73 14.46 69.07
C CYS A 29 -8.17 15.55 70.07
N ASN A 30 -9.26 15.34 70.82
CA ASN A 30 -9.68 16.16 71.94
C ASN A 30 -10.40 15.35 73.04
N ASP A 31 -9.60 14.67 73.85
CA ASP A 31 -9.95 13.84 75.02
C ASP A 31 -10.68 14.58 76.17
N THR A 32 -11.16 15.81 75.93
CA THR A 32 -11.97 16.58 76.87
C THR A 32 -13.36 16.91 76.36
N ASP A 33 -13.68 16.56 75.11
CA ASP A 33 -14.98 16.78 74.48
C ASP A 33 -15.46 15.53 73.72
N ARG A 34 -16.35 14.77 74.37
CA ARG A 34 -16.97 13.53 73.85
C ARG A 34 -17.55 13.59 72.44
N ARG A 35 -17.69 14.79 71.85
CA ARG A 35 -18.19 15.01 70.48
C ARG A 35 -17.09 14.91 69.43
N ILE A 36 -15.85 15.15 69.82
CA ILE A 36 -14.65 15.11 68.98
C ILE A 36 -13.95 13.78 69.27
N ARG A 37 -14.09 12.80 68.36
CA ARG A 37 -13.58 11.44 68.52
C ARG A 37 -13.58 10.70 67.18
N PRO A 38 -12.82 9.61 67.04
CA PRO A 38 -12.93 8.73 65.88
C PRO A 38 -14.38 8.32 65.59
N ASP A 39 -14.75 8.32 64.32
CA ASP A 39 -16.09 8.01 63.81
C ASP A 39 -17.19 9.03 64.18
N ALA A 40 -16.85 10.21 64.73
CA ALA A 40 -17.82 11.31 64.80
C ALA A 40 -18.21 11.78 63.39
N THR A 41 -19.33 12.51 63.29
CA THR A 41 -19.66 13.21 62.04
C THR A 41 -19.10 14.61 62.13
N ASP A 42 -18.17 14.90 61.23
CA ASP A 42 -17.58 16.22 61.08
C ASP A 42 -18.63 17.23 60.56
N VAL A 43 -18.62 18.45 61.10
CA VAL A 43 -19.52 19.54 60.71
C VAL A 43 -18.77 20.47 59.76
N PRO A 44 -19.03 20.41 58.44
CA PRO A 44 -18.18 21.04 57.46
C PRO A 44 -17.97 22.55 57.65
N GLY A 45 -16.71 22.98 57.59
CA GLY A 45 -16.32 24.39 57.54
C GLY A 45 -16.45 25.11 58.88
N ASN A 46 -16.57 24.39 60.00
CA ASN A 46 -16.62 24.99 61.33
C ASN A 46 -15.22 25.18 61.97
N GLY A 47 -14.18 24.65 61.33
CA GLY A 47 -12.77 24.69 61.75
C GLY A 47 -12.38 23.66 62.81
N ILE A 48 -13.22 22.66 63.07
CA ILE A 48 -13.03 21.62 64.07
C ILE A 48 -13.02 20.27 63.34
N ASP A 49 -11.98 19.48 63.55
CA ASP A 49 -11.90 18.08 63.09
C ASP A 49 -12.61 17.21 64.15
N GLU A 50 -13.93 17.02 64.02
CA GLU A 50 -14.66 16.23 65.02
C GLU A 50 -14.38 14.73 64.90
N ASP A 51 -14.05 14.22 63.72
CA ASP A 51 -13.85 12.78 63.51
C ASP A 51 -12.40 12.33 63.68
N CYS A 52 -11.51 13.27 64.02
CA CYS A 52 -10.08 13.09 64.20
C CYS A 52 -9.38 12.52 62.94
N SER A 53 -9.91 12.79 61.75
CA SER A 53 -9.32 12.39 60.46
C SER A 53 -8.10 13.22 60.07
N GLY A 54 -7.86 14.33 60.77
CA GLY A 54 -6.72 15.23 60.62
C GLY A 54 -7.09 16.60 60.03
N ALA A 55 -8.35 16.83 59.68
CA ALA A 55 -8.87 18.11 59.18
C ALA A 55 -10.40 18.16 59.30
N ASP A 56 -10.94 19.37 59.47
CA ASP A 56 -12.37 19.68 59.31
C ASP A 56 -12.87 19.27 57.91
N ALA A 57 -14.11 18.78 57.84
CA ALA A 57 -14.71 18.39 56.59
C ALA A 57 -14.85 19.59 55.62
N PRO A 58 -14.62 19.37 54.31
CA PRO A 58 -14.76 20.44 53.33
C PRO A 58 -16.22 20.90 53.23
N LEU A 59 -16.42 22.22 53.18
CA LEU A 59 -17.73 22.81 52.96
C LEU A 59 -18.19 22.48 51.53
N ASP A 60 -19.26 21.69 51.44
CA ASP A 60 -20.04 21.40 50.24
C ASP A 60 -21.37 22.17 50.37
N ALA A 61 -21.41 23.40 49.83
CA ALA A 61 -22.51 24.31 50.10
C ALA A 61 -23.81 23.95 49.34
N ASP A 62 -23.71 23.21 48.24
CA ASP A 62 -24.85 22.82 47.41
C ASP A 62 -25.27 21.34 47.54
N ARG A 63 -24.43 20.53 48.20
CA ARG A 63 -24.64 19.13 48.58
C ARG A 63 -24.65 18.16 47.42
N ASP A 64 -23.85 18.40 46.40
CA ASP A 64 -23.66 17.47 45.29
C ASP A 64 -22.54 16.44 45.50
N GLY A 65 -21.80 16.56 46.61
CA GLY A 65 -20.73 15.68 47.01
C GLY A 65 -19.34 16.11 46.53
N PHE A 66 -19.23 17.25 45.86
CA PHE A 66 -17.97 17.90 45.51
C PHE A 66 -17.79 19.18 46.33
N SER A 67 -16.55 19.65 46.41
CA SER A 67 -16.21 20.89 47.12
C SER A 67 -15.00 21.53 46.45
N PRO A 68 -14.77 22.83 46.64
CA PRO A 68 -13.57 23.49 46.13
C PRO A 68 -12.29 22.82 46.65
N PRO A 69 -11.23 22.71 45.83
CA PRO A 69 -11.09 23.29 44.50
C PRO A 69 -11.56 22.38 43.35
N ALA A 70 -12.11 21.20 43.65
CA ALA A 70 -12.62 20.30 42.62
C ALA A 70 -13.92 20.84 42.00
N ASP A 71 -14.76 21.43 42.84
CA ASP A 71 -15.94 22.17 42.42
C ASP A 71 -15.59 23.64 42.12
N CYS A 72 -15.87 24.08 40.90
CA CYS A 72 -15.65 25.42 40.42
C CYS A 72 -16.80 26.38 40.78
N ASN A 73 -17.97 25.88 41.18
CA ASN A 73 -19.09 26.64 41.73
C ASN A 73 -19.91 25.84 42.75
N ASP A 74 -19.39 25.76 43.97
CA ASP A 74 -19.96 25.10 45.16
C ASP A 74 -21.36 25.60 45.61
N GLY A 75 -21.96 26.54 44.88
CA GLY A 75 -23.32 27.02 45.14
C GLY A 75 -24.37 26.48 44.17
N GLU A 76 -23.99 25.69 43.16
CA GLU A 76 -24.84 25.24 42.06
C GLU A 76 -24.60 23.75 41.74
N PRO A 77 -25.48 22.81 42.18
CA PRO A 77 -25.25 21.36 42.08
C PRO A 77 -25.11 20.80 40.65
N ALA A 78 -25.33 21.65 39.64
CA ALA A 78 -25.21 21.32 38.24
C ALA A 78 -23.78 21.54 37.73
N ILE A 79 -22.98 22.37 38.39
CA ILE A 79 -21.61 22.73 38.03
C ILE A 79 -20.68 21.96 38.97
N LYS A 80 -20.06 20.88 38.47
CA LYS A 80 -19.20 19.98 39.25
C LYS A 80 -18.36 19.13 38.32
N PRO A 81 -17.29 18.48 38.82
CA PRO A 81 -16.54 17.50 38.06
C PRO A 81 -17.43 16.48 37.31
N SER A 82 -17.20 16.36 36.00
CA SER A 82 -17.93 15.43 35.12
C SER A 82 -19.42 15.74 34.93
N ALA A 83 -19.87 16.98 35.16
CA ALA A 83 -21.19 17.42 34.71
C ALA A 83 -21.32 17.34 33.17
N SER A 84 -22.54 17.52 32.66
CA SER A 84 -22.76 17.64 31.22
C SER A 84 -22.67 19.09 30.82
N GLU A 85 -21.77 19.37 29.89
CA GLU A 85 -21.52 20.71 29.38
C GLU A 85 -22.68 21.25 28.55
N VAL A 86 -22.93 22.55 28.64
CA VAL A 86 -23.87 23.31 27.82
C VAL A 86 -23.08 24.24 26.91
N PRO A 87 -22.68 23.78 25.71
CA PRO A 87 -21.68 24.47 24.91
C PRO A 87 -22.06 25.92 24.58
N GLY A 88 -21.11 26.83 24.80
CA GLY A 88 -21.17 28.23 24.39
C GLY A 88 -21.98 29.14 25.31
N ASN A 89 -22.33 28.68 26.51
CA ASN A 89 -22.98 29.53 27.52
C ASN A 89 -21.96 30.31 28.39
N GLY A 90 -20.66 30.03 28.26
CA GLY A 90 -19.57 30.66 29.00
C GLY A 90 -19.40 30.17 30.44
N VAL A 91 -20.06 29.09 30.81
CA VAL A 91 -19.91 28.37 32.08
C VAL A 91 -19.16 27.09 31.78
N ASP A 92 -18.24 26.72 32.66
CA ASP A 92 -17.55 25.43 32.67
C ASP A 92 -18.33 24.55 33.65
N GLU A 93 -19.26 23.74 33.16
CA GLU A 93 -20.11 22.93 34.04
C GLU A 93 -19.35 21.75 34.62
N ASP A 94 -18.45 21.15 33.86
CA ASP A 94 -17.72 19.95 34.27
C ASP A 94 -16.41 20.22 35.03
N CYS A 95 -16.09 21.51 35.24
CA CYS A 95 -14.92 22.04 35.94
C CYS A 95 -13.59 21.56 35.34
N ASP A 96 -13.53 21.30 34.03
CA ASP A 96 -12.31 20.89 33.33
C ASP A 96 -11.39 22.07 32.92
N GLY A 97 -11.88 23.29 33.11
CA GLY A 97 -11.19 24.55 32.84
C GLY A 97 -11.64 25.27 31.57
N ALA A 98 -12.65 24.78 30.85
CA ALA A 98 -13.20 25.43 29.67
C ALA A 98 -14.69 25.13 29.44
N ASP A 99 -15.40 26.10 28.86
CA ASP A 99 -16.70 25.84 28.26
C ASP A 99 -16.54 24.85 27.08
N GLY A 100 -17.46 23.91 26.97
CA GLY A 100 -17.49 22.87 25.94
C GLY A 100 -17.47 23.40 24.49
N PRO A 101 -16.98 22.58 23.55
CA PRO A 101 -16.91 22.98 22.15
C PRO A 101 -18.33 23.07 21.56
N VAL A 102 -18.63 24.21 20.93
CA VAL A 102 -19.90 24.45 20.25
C VAL A 102 -19.90 23.73 18.91
N ASP A 103 -20.85 22.81 18.72
CA ASP A 103 -21.25 22.22 17.43
C ASP A 103 -22.26 23.17 16.76
N LYS A 104 -21.82 24.00 15.81
CA LYS A 104 -22.67 25.06 15.22
C LYS A 104 -23.61 24.56 14.14
N ASP A 105 -23.33 23.44 13.49
CA ASP A 105 -24.17 22.88 12.42
C ASP A 105 -24.99 21.65 12.84
N ALA A 106 -24.81 21.21 14.09
CA ALA A 106 -25.54 20.17 14.79
C ALA A 106 -25.38 18.78 14.14
N ASP A 107 -24.19 18.46 13.64
CA ASP A 107 -23.89 17.18 13.04
C ASP A 107 -23.23 16.16 14.00
N GLY A 108 -22.97 16.60 15.23
CA GLY A 108 -22.42 15.81 16.32
C GLY A 108 -20.90 15.92 16.46
N TYR A 109 -20.25 16.72 15.62
CA TYR A 109 -18.82 17.01 15.71
C TYR A 109 -18.61 18.50 15.95
N ALA A 110 -17.66 18.82 16.81
CA ALA A 110 -17.26 20.19 17.07
C ALA A 110 -15.75 20.35 16.82
N PRO A 111 -15.22 21.57 16.66
CA PRO A 111 -13.79 21.81 16.57
C PRO A 111 -13.05 21.25 17.80
N PRO A 112 -11.83 20.71 17.65
CA PRO A 112 -11.02 20.68 16.41
C PRO A 112 -11.26 19.43 15.55
N ALA A 113 -12.18 18.54 15.94
CA ALA A 113 -12.48 17.35 15.14
C ALA A 113 -13.18 17.73 13.84
N ASP A 114 -14.09 18.70 13.90
CA ASP A 114 -14.72 19.28 12.72
C ASP A 114 -13.87 20.39 12.08
N CYS A 115 -13.51 20.19 10.82
CA CYS A 115 -12.74 21.12 10.00
C CYS A 115 -13.60 22.24 9.39
N ASN A 116 -14.93 22.10 9.39
CA ASN A 116 -15.87 23.16 9.01
C ASN A 116 -17.21 23.02 9.75
N ASP A 117 -17.18 23.37 11.03
CA ASP A 117 -18.32 23.47 11.98
C ASP A 117 -19.49 24.36 11.52
N GLY A 118 -19.40 25.04 10.38
CA GLY A 118 -20.51 25.78 9.78
C GLY A 118 -21.29 24.97 8.74
N ASN A 119 -20.94 23.71 8.51
CA ASN A 119 -21.48 22.90 7.43
C ASN A 119 -21.50 21.39 7.76
N ALA A 120 -22.67 20.90 8.19
CA ALA A 120 -22.94 19.51 8.55
C ALA A 120 -22.66 18.44 7.47
N ALA A 121 -22.25 18.83 6.26
CA ALA A 121 -21.78 17.91 5.23
C ALA A 121 -20.26 17.65 5.30
N ILE A 122 -19.50 18.49 6.00
CA ILE A 122 -18.06 18.43 6.18
C ILE A 122 -17.81 18.04 7.63
N LYS A 123 -17.36 16.80 7.87
CA LYS A 123 -17.09 16.27 9.22
C LYS A 123 -16.20 15.04 9.16
N PRO A 124 -15.61 14.61 10.28
CA PRO A 124 -14.90 13.33 10.35
C PRO A 124 -15.69 12.16 9.77
N GLY A 125 -15.10 11.53 8.73
CA GLY A 125 -15.67 10.34 8.09
C GLY A 125 -16.84 10.59 7.14
N ALA A 126 -17.10 11.84 6.73
CA ALA A 126 -17.98 12.12 5.61
C ALA A 126 -17.46 11.49 4.29
N ALA A 127 -18.27 11.54 3.24
CA ALA A 127 -17.82 11.12 1.92
C ALA A 127 -17.08 12.29 1.24
N ASP A 128 -15.77 12.13 1.04
CA ASP A 128 -14.93 13.10 0.34
C ASP A 128 -15.14 13.00 -1.19
N ALA A 129 -15.49 14.13 -1.81
CA ALA A 129 -15.84 14.22 -3.21
C ALA A 129 -14.61 14.57 -4.07
N PRO A 130 -14.04 13.62 -4.83
CA PRO A 130 -12.70 13.80 -5.38
C PRO A 130 -12.56 14.98 -6.36
N GLY A 131 -11.56 15.81 -6.12
CA GLY A 131 -11.12 16.86 -7.03
C GLY A 131 -11.97 18.13 -6.99
N ASN A 132 -12.75 18.35 -5.92
CA ASN A 132 -13.52 19.57 -5.74
C ASN A 132 -12.78 20.64 -4.89
N GLY A 133 -11.62 20.30 -4.32
CA GLY A 133 -10.79 21.18 -3.50
C GLY A 133 -11.29 21.38 -2.06
N VAL A 134 -12.25 20.58 -1.60
CA VAL A 134 -12.80 20.58 -0.24
C VAL A 134 -12.41 19.26 0.42
N ASP A 135 -12.03 19.31 1.69
CA ASP A 135 -11.78 18.12 2.52
C ASP A 135 -13.06 17.86 3.32
N GLU A 136 -14.02 17.11 2.77
CA GLU A 136 -15.28 16.86 3.48
C GLU A 136 -15.12 15.92 4.67
N ASP A 137 -14.15 15.02 4.66
CA ASP A 137 -14.01 13.99 5.69
C ASP A 137 -12.99 14.35 6.79
N CYS A 138 -12.44 15.56 6.71
CA CYS A 138 -11.43 16.13 7.60
C CYS A 138 -10.16 15.26 7.70
N SER A 139 -9.77 14.61 6.60
CA SER A 139 -8.61 13.70 6.53
C SER A 139 -7.31 14.35 6.04
N LEU A 140 -7.23 15.68 6.06
CA LEU A 140 -6.08 16.52 5.68
C LEU A 140 -5.92 16.74 4.16
N GLY A 141 -7.03 16.75 3.43
CA GLY A 141 -7.11 17.24 2.06
C GLY A 141 -8.11 16.49 1.18
N ASP A 142 -8.55 17.16 0.11
CA ASP A 142 -9.46 16.64 -0.93
C ASP A 142 -9.01 15.28 -1.49
N ALA A 143 -9.98 14.37 -1.62
CA ALA A 143 -9.76 13.06 -2.17
C ALA A 143 -9.18 13.14 -3.58
N ALA A 144 -8.15 12.33 -3.81
CA ALA A 144 -7.54 12.25 -5.13
C ALA A 144 -8.55 11.67 -6.14
N LEU A 145 -8.70 12.34 -7.29
CA LEU A 145 -9.43 11.78 -8.43
C LEU A 145 -8.94 10.36 -8.70
N PRO A 146 -9.85 9.40 -8.92
CA PRO A 146 -9.44 8.05 -9.28
C PRO A 146 -8.56 8.15 -10.53
N ALA A 147 -7.39 7.51 -10.47
CA ALA A 147 -6.46 7.52 -11.60
C ALA A 147 -7.22 7.09 -12.86
N PRO A 148 -7.08 7.81 -13.99
CA PRO A 148 -7.74 7.42 -15.22
C PRO A 148 -7.38 5.97 -15.51
N PRO A 149 -8.32 5.15 -16.01
CA PRO A 149 -8.08 3.74 -16.27
C PRO A 149 -6.84 3.67 -17.17
N GLN A 150 -5.74 3.15 -16.62
CA GLN A 150 -4.52 2.97 -17.38
C GLN A 150 -4.89 2.03 -18.51
N ALA A 151 -4.85 2.53 -19.75
CA ALA A 151 -5.02 1.71 -20.91
C ALA A 151 -3.94 0.63 -20.81
N ALA A 152 -4.35 -0.59 -20.45
CA ALA A 152 -3.48 -1.74 -20.45
C ALA A 152 -2.75 -1.71 -21.78
N ALA A 153 -1.43 -1.54 -21.75
CA ALA A 153 -0.62 -1.48 -22.94
C ALA A 153 -0.89 -2.77 -23.70
N ALA A 154 -1.75 -2.68 -24.72
CA ALA A 154 -2.07 -3.79 -25.58
C ALA A 154 -0.73 -4.23 -26.14
N GLY A 155 -0.29 -5.43 -25.75
CA GLY A 155 0.93 -6.00 -26.28
C GLY A 155 0.91 -5.90 -27.81
N PRO A 156 2.07 -5.81 -28.47
CA PRO A 156 2.11 -5.71 -29.92
C PRO A 156 1.22 -6.82 -30.53
N PRO A 157 0.37 -6.49 -31.51
CA PRO A 157 -0.60 -7.43 -32.04
C PRO A 157 0.10 -8.74 -32.42
N PRO A 158 -0.52 -9.91 -32.17
CA PRO A 158 0.06 -11.20 -32.53
C PRO A 158 0.51 -11.16 -33.99
N LEU A 159 1.80 -11.38 -34.23
CA LEU A 159 2.32 -11.33 -35.60
C LEU A 159 1.68 -12.47 -36.41
N GLU A 160 0.89 -12.11 -37.42
CA GLU A 160 0.28 -13.09 -38.30
C GLU A 160 1.33 -13.82 -39.14
N VAL A 161 1.12 -15.11 -39.38
CA VAL A 161 1.98 -15.91 -40.28
C VAL A 161 1.75 -15.47 -41.72
N LEU A 162 2.82 -15.30 -42.48
CA LEU A 162 2.76 -14.85 -43.87
C LEU A 162 1.90 -15.80 -44.72
N SER A 163 0.80 -15.28 -45.30
CA SER A 163 -0.16 -16.06 -46.10
C SER A 163 -0.18 -15.64 -47.59
N PRO A 164 -0.18 -16.59 -48.55
CA PRO A 164 0.15 -18.01 -48.37
C PRO A 164 1.61 -18.20 -47.92
N PHE A 165 1.87 -19.27 -47.16
CA PHE A 165 3.21 -19.51 -46.63
C PHE A 165 4.23 -19.76 -47.77
N PRO A 166 5.40 -19.09 -47.75
CA PRO A 166 6.34 -19.16 -48.85
C PRO A 166 6.83 -20.58 -49.18
N VAL A 167 6.92 -20.90 -50.46
CA VAL A 167 7.44 -22.19 -50.95
C VAL A 167 8.81 -21.97 -51.58
N VAL A 168 9.83 -22.60 -50.97
CA VAL A 168 11.22 -22.58 -51.47
C VAL A 168 11.52 -23.92 -52.15
N ARG A 169 11.86 -23.87 -53.43
CA ARG A 169 12.20 -25.01 -54.28
C ARG A 169 13.68 -24.95 -54.67
N LEU A 170 14.40 -26.02 -54.36
CA LEU A 170 15.78 -26.26 -54.79
C LEU A 170 15.81 -27.56 -55.59
N ARG A 171 16.32 -27.52 -56.82
CA ARG A 171 16.56 -28.70 -57.67
C ARG A 171 17.99 -28.67 -58.18
N GLY A 172 18.61 -29.82 -58.28
CA GLY A 172 19.95 -29.98 -58.80
C GLY A 172 20.38 -31.43 -58.87
N THR A 173 21.59 -31.67 -59.34
CA THR A 173 22.23 -33.00 -59.36
C THR A 173 23.30 -33.08 -58.28
N VAL A 174 23.42 -34.25 -57.66
CA VAL A 174 24.41 -34.50 -56.60
C VAL A 174 25.71 -34.97 -57.24
N GLY A 175 26.82 -34.31 -56.91
CA GLY A 175 28.16 -34.68 -57.33
C GLY A 175 29.00 -35.26 -56.20
N ARG A 176 30.18 -35.80 -56.54
CA ARG A 176 31.10 -36.42 -55.57
C ARG A 176 31.69 -35.43 -54.56
N ALA A 177 31.82 -34.15 -54.90
CA ALA A 177 32.43 -33.10 -54.05
C ALA A 177 31.51 -31.89 -53.79
N GLY A 178 30.25 -31.94 -54.22
CA GLY A 178 29.33 -30.81 -54.20
C GLY A 178 28.02 -31.12 -54.93
N ALA A 179 27.31 -30.09 -55.36
CA ALA A 179 26.07 -30.24 -56.13
C ALA A 179 25.98 -29.18 -57.24
N VAL A 180 25.41 -29.55 -58.38
CA VAL A 180 25.06 -28.59 -59.43
C VAL A 180 23.62 -28.15 -59.21
N ILE A 181 23.43 -26.88 -58.87
CA ILE A 181 22.08 -26.32 -58.70
C ILE A 181 21.52 -25.97 -60.07
N GLN A 182 20.35 -26.52 -60.39
CA GLN A 182 19.63 -26.29 -61.66
C GLN A 182 18.43 -25.36 -61.46
N LEU A 183 17.87 -25.33 -60.25
CA LEU A 183 16.77 -24.44 -59.91
C LEU A 183 16.87 -23.98 -58.47
N LEU A 184 16.80 -22.67 -58.27
CA LEU A 184 16.43 -22.04 -57.02
C LEU A 184 15.27 -21.10 -57.32
N ALA A 185 14.07 -21.46 -56.85
CA ALA A 185 12.85 -20.71 -57.08
C ALA A 185 12.05 -20.55 -55.78
N ILE A 186 11.58 -19.33 -55.53
CA ILE A 186 10.83 -18.99 -54.33
C ILE A 186 9.48 -18.42 -54.74
N ARG A 187 8.39 -19.05 -54.30
CA ARG A 187 7.04 -18.50 -54.34
C ARG A 187 6.77 -17.77 -53.04
N ALA A 188 6.47 -16.48 -53.11
CA ALA A 188 6.17 -15.64 -51.96
C ALA A 188 4.96 -14.75 -52.28
N PRO A 189 4.18 -14.31 -51.29
CA PRO A 189 3.07 -13.38 -51.52
C PRO A 189 3.56 -12.02 -52.00
N GLN A 190 2.66 -11.29 -52.67
CA GLN A 190 2.94 -9.95 -53.15
C GLN A 190 3.39 -9.03 -52.01
N GLY A 191 4.42 -8.24 -52.26
CA GLY A 191 5.01 -7.31 -51.30
C GLY A 191 6.04 -7.93 -50.35
N ALA A 192 6.19 -9.26 -50.32
CA ALA A 192 7.25 -9.91 -49.54
C ALA A 192 8.64 -9.66 -50.16
N ARG A 193 9.64 -9.47 -49.30
CA ARG A 193 11.05 -9.41 -49.67
C ARG A 193 11.65 -10.81 -49.58
N VAL A 194 12.27 -11.25 -50.67
CA VAL A 194 13.01 -12.52 -50.74
C VAL A 194 14.49 -12.23 -50.87
N GLN A 195 15.28 -12.65 -49.88
CA GLN A 195 16.73 -12.49 -49.87
C GLN A 195 17.40 -13.86 -49.84
N VAL A 196 18.33 -14.11 -50.75
CA VAL A 196 19.19 -15.28 -50.76
C VAL A 196 20.60 -14.84 -50.37
N ARG A 197 21.17 -15.47 -49.35
CA ARG A 197 22.58 -15.33 -48.95
C ARG A 197 23.32 -16.62 -49.25
N CYS A 198 24.46 -16.51 -49.90
CA CYS A 198 25.36 -17.63 -50.19
C CYS A 198 26.63 -17.45 -49.37
N LYS A 199 26.94 -18.43 -48.54
CA LYS A 199 28.16 -18.50 -47.73
C LYS A 199 29.02 -19.68 -48.22
N GLY A 200 30.27 -19.43 -48.55
CA GLY A 200 31.17 -20.44 -49.09
C GLY A 200 32.15 -19.86 -50.11
N ARG A 201 33.17 -20.64 -50.48
CA ARG A 201 34.23 -20.21 -51.40
C ARG A 201 33.70 -20.00 -52.84
N ASP A 202 32.69 -20.76 -53.25
CA ASP A 202 32.09 -20.68 -54.59
C ASP A 202 30.90 -19.70 -54.66
N CYS A 203 30.74 -18.81 -53.68
CA CYS A 203 29.65 -17.83 -53.67
C CYS A 203 30.05 -16.54 -54.40
N TRP A 204 29.94 -16.54 -55.73
CA TRP A 204 30.18 -15.34 -56.55
C TRP A 204 29.24 -14.18 -56.20
N ARG A 205 27.95 -14.45 -56.00
CA ARG A 205 27.00 -13.50 -55.42
C ARG A 205 26.70 -13.88 -53.98
N ARG A 206 27.32 -13.18 -53.04
CA ARG A 206 27.12 -13.43 -51.61
C ARG A 206 25.69 -13.14 -51.15
N THR A 207 25.03 -12.15 -51.74
CA THR A 207 23.64 -11.81 -51.40
C THR A 207 22.88 -11.32 -52.64
N GLN A 208 21.63 -11.77 -52.81
CA GLN A 208 20.69 -11.25 -53.79
C GLN A 208 19.32 -11.05 -53.13
N SER A 209 18.71 -9.87 -53.32
CA SER A 209 17.39 -9.56 -52.74
C SER A 209 16.44 -9.12 -53.85
N LEU A 210 15.23 -9.68 -53.86
CA LEU A 210 14.15 -9.34 -54.78
C LEU A 210 12.87 -9.09 -53.99
N ARG A 211 11.94 -8.32 -54.55
CA ARG A 211 10.59 -8.12 -54.00
C ARG A 211 9.58 -8.87 -54.86
N ALA A 212 8.69 -9.64 -54.24
CA ALA A 212 7.62 -10.33 -54.94
C ALA A 212 6.58 -9.31 -55.43
N ARG A 213 6.47 -9.15 -56.75
CA ARG A 213 5.46 -8.28 -57.38
C ARG A 213 4.11 -8.98 -57.56
N SER A 214 4.09 -10.31 -57.49
CA SER A 214 2.91 -11.17 -57.59
C SER A 214 3.20 -12.51 -56.92
N SER A 215 2.23 -13.43 -56.92
CA SER A 215 2.38 -14.82 -56.44
C SER A 215 3.22 -15.72 -57.36
N ARG A 216 3.80 -15.18 -58.45
CA ARG A 216 4.70 -15.92 -59.35
C ARG A 216 6.03 -16.24 -58.65
N SER A 217 6.63 -17.38 -59.00
CA SER A 217 7.91 -17.79 -58.42
C SER A 217 9.07 -16.93 -58.92
N LEU A 218 9.80 -16.32 -57.98
CA LEU A 218 11.04 -15.62 -58.23
C LEU A 218 12.18 -16.63 -58.45
N ARG A 219 12.84 -16.56 -59.61
CA ARG A 219 13.97 -17.44 -59.95
C ARG A 219 15.29 -16.73 -59.67
N PHE A 220 16.20 -17.42 -58.99
CA PHE A 220 17.52 -16.89 -58.68
C PHE A 220 18.59 -17.62 -59.50
N THR A 221 18.63 -17.29 -60.80
CA THR A 221 19.51 -17.93 -61.81
C THR A 221 20.99 -17.74 -61.53
N ARG A 222 21.36 -16.69 -60.78
CA ARG A 222 22.76 -16.44 -60.37
C ARG A 222 23.34 -17.53 -59.47
N TYR A 223 22.51 -18.39 -58.89
CA TYR A 223 22.94 -19.56 -58.11
C TYR A 223 22.84 -20.87 -58.90
N HIS A 224 22.46 -20.86 -60.18
CA HIS A 224 22.42 -22.06 -61.03
C HIS A 224 23.83 -22.44 -61.47
N ARG A 225 24.59 -23.05 -60.57
CA ARG A 225 25.99 -23.41 -60.79
C ARG A 225 26.41 -24.58 -59.90
N TYR A 226 27.63 -25.06 -60.10
CA TYR A 226 28.28 -25.97 -59.18
C TYR A 226 28.65 -25.25 -57.88
N LEU A 227 28.24 -25.82 -56.74
CA LEU A 227 28.59 -25.38 -55.40
C LEU A 227 29.31 -26.52 -54.68
N ARG A 228 30.48 -26.26 -54.10
CA ARG A 228 31.22 -27.29 -53.34
C ARG A 228 30.51 -27.62 -52.03
N ALA A 229 30.79 -28.82 -51.52
CA ALA A 229 30.41 -29.21 -50.18
C ALA A 229 30.88 -28.17 -49.14
N GLY A 230 30.03 -27.86 -48.16
CA GLY A 230 30.24 -26.78 -47.18
C GLY A 230 29.63 -25.44 -47.58
N THR A 231 29.22 -25.26 -48.84
CA THR A 231 28.45 -24.06 -49.25
C THR A 231 27.08 -24.06 -48.58
N VAL A 232 26.67 -22.90 -48.06
CA VAL A 232 25.36 -22.70 -47.42
C VAL A 232 24.56 -21.65 -48.18
N LEU A 233 23.34 -22.00 -48.58
CA LEU A 233 22.35 -21.07 -49.11
C LEU A 233 21.30 -20.80 -48.05
N GLU A 234 21.19 -19.55 -47.62
CA GLU A 234 20.18 -19.07 -46.68
C GLU A 234 19.15 -18.25 -47.44
N VAL A 235 17.88 -18.62 -47.31
CA VAL A 235 16.76 -17.96 -47.98
C VAL A 235 15.87 -17.34 -46.93
N PHE A 236 15.69 -16.02 -47.00
CA PHE A 236 14.83 -15.23 -46.11
C PHE A 236 13.64 -14.72 -46.93
N VAL A 237 12.43 -14.94 -46.43
CA VAL A 237 11.19 -14.39 -46.99
C VAL A 237 10.48 -13.64 -45.88
N SER A 238 10.39 -12.31 -45.98
CA SER A 238 9.81 -11.47 -44.92
C SER A 238 8.90 -10.37 -45.47
N LYS A 239 7.90 -9.97 -44.66
CA LYS A 239 7.02 -8.82 -44.89
C LYS A 239 6.82 -8.10 -43.54
N PRO A 240 6.83 -6.75 -43.49
CA PRO A 240 6.58 -6.01 -42.25
C PRO A 240 5.27 -6.45 -41.57
N GLY A 241 5.28 -6.54 -40.24
CA GLY A 241 4.12 -6.96 -39.44
C GLY A 241 3.77 -8.46 -39.49
N THR A 242 4.62 -9.31 -40.09
CA THR A 242 4.32 -10.76 -40.21
C THR A 242 5.50 -11.66 -39.83
N ILE A 243 5.19 -12.91 -39.52
CA ILE A 243 6.16 -14.00 -39.38
C ILE A 243 6.45 -14.58 -40.77
N GLY A 244 7.66 -14.36 -41.25
CA GLY A 244 8.18 -14.85 -42.52
C GLY A 244 8.83 -16.23 -42.44
N LYS A 245 9.44 -16.67 -43.55
CA LYS A 245 10.10 -17.98 -43.68
C LYS A 245 11.60 -17.85 -43.84
N TYR A 246 12.35 -18.71 -43.15
CA TYR A 246 13.77 -18.92 -43.32
C TYR A 246 14.04 -20.36 -43.77
N VAL A 247 14.88 -20.54 -44.79
CA VAL A 247 15.32 -21.88 -45.22
C VAL A 247 16.82 -21.89 -45.40
N ARG A 248 17.49 -22.85 -44.76
CA ARG A 248 18.93 -23.08 -44.91
C ARG A 248 19.18 -24.38 -45.67
N PHE A 249 19.89 -24.27 -46.79
CA PHE A 249 20.42 -25.42 -47.52
C PHE A 249 21.93 -25.51 -47.31
N THR A 250 22.41 -26.65 -46.81
CA THR A 250 23.84 -26.96 -46.72
C THR A 250 24.21 -27.95 -47.80
N ILE A 251 25.10 -27.59 -48.72
CA ILE A 251 25.63 -28.47 -49.76
C ILE A 251 26.58 -29.49 -49.11
N ARG A 252 26.42 -30.78 -49.45
CA ARG A 252 27.15 -31.89 -48.83
C ARG A 252 27.85 -32.75 -49.89
N LYS A 253 28.95 -33.38 -49.49
CA LYS A 253 29.72 -34.30 -50.34
C LYS A 253 28.90 -35.57 -50.58
N GLY A 254 28.64 -35.91 -51.85
CA GLY A 254 27.96 -37.16 -52.24
C GLY A 254 26.53 -37.34 -51.71
N LYS A 255 25.91 -36.27 -51.17
CA LYS A 255 24.57 -36.33 -50.56
C LYS A 255 23.74 -35.13 -51.04
N PRO A 256 22.40 -35.27 -51.14
CA PRO A 256 21.51 -34.14 -51.36
C PRO A 256 21.73 -33.02 -50.33
N PRO A 257 21.52 -31.74 -50.71
CA PRO A 257 21.63 -30.62 -49.77
C PRO A 257 20.76 -30.84 -48.53
N ALA A 258 21.33 -30.63 -47.34
CA ALA A 258 20.54 -30.68 -46.11
C ALA A 258 19.67 -29.43 -46.01
N ARG A 259 18.36 -29.59 -45.84
CA ARG A 259 17.39 -28.51 -45.71
C ARG A 259 16.97 -28.34 -44.24
N ARG A 260 16.92 -27.10 -43.75
CA ARG A 260 16.30 -26.73 -42.47
C ARG A 260 15.36 -25.55 -42.68
N ASP A 261 14.11 -25.69 -42.26
CA ASP A 261 13.10 -24.63 -42.32
C ASP A 261 12.93 -24.02 -40.92
N SER A 262 12.79 -22.70 -40.84
CA SER A 262 12.52 -21.93 -39.62
C SER A 262 11.73 -20.67 -39.98
N CYS A 263 11.35 -19.86 -39.01
CA CYS A 263 10.62 -18.62 -39.22
C CYS A 263 11.51 -17.40 -38.96
N VAL A 264 11.14 -16.24 -39.49
CA VAL A 264 11.89 -15.00 -39.30
C VAL A 264 10.96 -13.80 -39.30
N VAL A 265 11.11 -12.91 -38.32
CA VAL A 265 10.40 -11.63 -38.29
C VAL A 265 11.22 -10.55 -39.00
N ALA A 266 10.54 -9.67 -39.75
CA ALA A 266 11.20 -8.68 -40.61
C ALA A 266 12.14 -7.74 -39.86
N THR A 267 11.85 -7.44 -38.59
CA THR A 267 12.59 -6.53 -37.72
C THR A 267 13.87 -7.16 -37.15
N SER A 268 13.85 -8.44 -36.80
CA SER A 268 14.97 -9.12 -36.13
C SER A 268 15.96 -9.79 -37.10
N ARG A 269 15.54 -10.21 -38.31
CA ARG A 269 16.33 -11.02 -39.27
C ARG A 269 16.98 -12.31 -38.70
N THR A 270 16.78 -12.59 -37.41
CA THR A 270 17.24 -13.78 -36.70
C THR A 270 16.23 -14.90 -36.92
N PRO A 271 16.65 -16.07 -37.43
CA PRO A 271 15.76 -17.22 -37.56
C PRO A 271 15.35 -17.76 -36.18
N SER A 272 14.06 -18.00 -35.99
CA SER A 272 13.46 -18.60 -34.80
C SER A 272 12.64 -19.83 -35.18
N ARG A 273 12.26 -20.67 -34.20
CA ARG A 273 11.32 -21.76 -34.46
C ARG A 273 10.00 -21.15 -34.94
N CYS A 274 9.38 -21.78 -35.94
CA CYS A 274 8.04 -21.37 -36.34
C CYS A 274 7.06 -21.65 -35.21
N PRO A 275 6.12 -20.74 -34.91
CA PRO A 275 5.02 -21.06 -34.02
C PRO A 275 4.29 -22.28 -34.58
N THR A 276 4.13 -23.30 -33.76
CA THR A 276 3.20 -24.40 -34.02
C THR A 276 1.80 -23.81 -33.90
N GLY A 277 1.10 -23.72 -35.03
CA GLY A 277 -0.34 -23.48 -35.03
C GLY A 277 -1.09 -24.69 -34.50
#